data_AF-A0A1H8FRR9-F1
#
_entry.id   AF-A0A1H8FRR9-F1
#
_cell.length_a   1.000
_cell.length_b   1.000
_cell.length_c   1.000
_cell.angle_alpha   90.00
_cell.angle_beta   90.00
_cell.angle_gamma   90.00
#
_symmetry.space_group_name_H-M   'P 1'
#
loop_
_entity.id
_entity.type
_entity.pdbx_description
1 polymer ?
#
loop_
_entity_poly.entity_id
_entity_poly.type
_entity_poly.pdbx_seq_one_letter_code
_entity_poly.pdbx_strand_id
1 'polypeptide(L)' 'MERPMIGVVPLYDKDKESYWMLPDYMKGIEDAGGIPDMTLIPKFTVRT' A
#
# COMPACT_ATOMS: atom_id res chain seq x y z
N MET A 1 -16.64 10.38 -10.14
CA MET A 1 -15.65 9.30 -10.28
C MET A 1 -15.31 8.83 -8.88
N GLU A 2 -15.47 7.54 -8.61
CA GLU A 2 -14.99 6.97 -7.36
C GLU A 2 -13.46 6.99 -7.40
N ARG A 3 -12.83 7.46 -6.31
CA ARG A 3 -11.36 7.45 -6.22
C ARG A 3 -10.90 6.00 -6.08
N PRO A 4 -10.05 5.49 -6.98
CA PRO A 4 -9.59 4.11 -6.89
C PRO A 4 -8.76 3.94 -5.61
N MET A 5 -9.06 2.90 -4.86
CA MET A 5 -8.33 2.54 -3.65
C MET A 5 -7.14 1.66 -4.06
N ILE A 6 -5.93 2.11 -3.77
CA ILE A 6 -4.69 1.48 -4.23
C ILE A 6 -3.99 0.86 -3.03
N GLY A 7 -3.97 -0.48 -2.99
CA GLY A 7 -3.23 -1.22 -1.98
C GLY A 7 -1.72 -1.18 -2.28
N VAL A 8 -0.91 -0.80 -1.29
CA VAL A 8 0.55 -0.77 -1.40
C VAL A 8 1.17 -1.71 -0.38
N VAL A 9 2.09 -2.57 -0.84
CA VAL A 9 2.80 -3.53 0.00
C VAL A 9 4.11 -2.88 0.49
N PRO A 10 4.26 -2.59 1.79
CA PRO A 10 5.50 -2.05 2.33
C PRO A 10 6.60 -3.10 2.36
N LEU A 11 7.85 -2.63 2.40
CA LEU A 11 9.00 -3.49 2.67
C LEU A 11 9.04 -3.82 4.17
N TYR A 12 9.53 -5.00 4.52
CA TYR A 12 9.78 -5.37 5.91
C TYR A 12 11.28 -5.24 6.21
N ASP A 13 11.62 -4.35 7.14
CA ASP A 13 12.96 -4.19 7.68
C ASP A 13 13.12 -5.17 8.87
N LYS A 14 13.94 -6.21 8.67
CA LYS A 14 14.17 -7.26 9.69
C LYS A 14 14.95 -6.74 10.89
N ASP A 15 15.87 -5.80 10.68
CA ASP A 15 16.73 -5.28 11.75
C ASP A 15 15.96 -4.34 12.69
N LYS A 16 14.95 -3.65 12.15
CA LYS A 16 14.07 -2.74 12.91
C LYS A 16 12.70 -3.33 13.25
N GLU A 17 12.45 -4.59 12.86
CA GLU A 17 11.16 -5.27 12.98
C GLU A 17 9.97 -4.39 12.56
N SER A 18 10.14 -3.61 11.50
CA SER A 18 9.17 -2.57 11.11
C SER A 18 8.90 -2.56 9.61
N TYR A 19 7.70 -2.11 9.26
CA TYR A 19 7.31 -1.90 7.87
C TYR A 19 7.76 -0.52 7.41
N TRP A 20 8.36 -0.49 6.23
CA TRP A 20 8.94 0.72 5.67
C TRP A 20 8.43 0.99 4.27
N MET A 21 8.11 2.26 4.03
CA MET A 21 7.73 2.81 2.74
C MET A 21 8.15 4.27 2.68
N LEU A 22 8.65 4.71 1.52
CA LEU A 22 8.95 6.11 1.30
C LEU A 22 7.64 6.93 1.30
N PRO A 23 7.52 8.01 2.09
CA PRO A 23 6.32 8.84 2.13
C PRO A 23 5.90 9.40 0.76
N ASP A 24 6.87 9.71 -0.12
CA ASP A 24 6.62 10.18 -1.49
C ASP A 24 5.83 9.18 -2.34
N TYR A 25 5.91 7.88 -2.05
CA TYR A 25 5.19 6.86 -2.80
C TYR A 25 3.67 6.96 -2.60
N MET A 26 3.23 7.23 -1.37
CA MET A 26 1.81 7.47 -1.06
C MET A 26 1.33 8.78 -1.68
N LYS A 27 2.18 9.80 -1.63
CA LYS A 27 1.89 11.12 -2.20
C LYS A 27 1.68 11.07 -3.71
N GLY A 28 2.44 10.24 -4.43
CA GLY A 28 2.22 10.01 -5.86
C GLY A 28 0.87 9.37 -6.19
N ILE A 29 0.36 8.51 -5.29
CA ILE A 29 -0.98 7.91 -5.44
C ILE A 29 -2.07 8.96 -5.20
N GLU A 30 -1.90 9.81 -4.18
CA GLU A 30 -2.83 10.91 -3.90
C GLU A 30 -2.87 11.94 -5.03
N ASP A 31 -1.71 12.31 -5.60
CA ASP A 31 -1.60 13.26 -6.72
C ASP A 31 -2.27 12.72 -7.99
N ALA A 32 -2.20 11.41 -8.21
CA ALA A 32 -2.93 10.71 -9.28
C ALA A 32 -4.44 10.59 -9.02
N GLY A 33 -4.95 11.08 -7.89
CA GLY A 33 -6.37 11.03 -7.50
C GLY A 33 -6.82 9.70 -6.87
N GLY A 34 -5.87 8.84 -6.49
CA GLY A 34 -6.11 7.59 -5.77
C GLY A 34 -6.13 7.77 -4.25
N ILE A 35 -6.60 6.73 -3.54
CA ILE A 35 -6.51 6.64 -2.08
C ILE A 35 -5.50 5.55 -1.75
N PRO A 36 -4.31 5.87 -1.22
CA PRO A 36 -3.34 4.86 -0.82
C PRO A 36 -3.81 4.13 0.43
N ASP A 37 -3.75 2.80 0.41
CA ASP A 37 -3.99 1.93 1.57
C ASP A 37 -2.77 1.03 1.79
N MET A 38 -2.16 1.12 2.97
CA MET A 38 -1.05 0.24 3.35
C MET A 38 -1.61 -1.09 3.86
N THR A 39 -1.92 -2.01 2.95
CA THR A 39 -2.39 -3.35 3.28
C THR A 39 -1.23 -4.36 3.29
N LEU A 40 -1.06 -5.10 4.38
CA LEU A 40 -0.04 -6.17 4.53
C LEU A 40 -0.48 -7.56 4.05
N ILE A 41 -1.65 -7.63 3.43
CA ILE A 41 -2.31 -8.86 3.04
C ILE A 41 -2.75 -8.70 1.60
N PRO A 42 -2.21 -9.47 0.66
CA PRO A 42 -2.90 -9.67 -0.60
C PRO A 42 -4.26 -10.27 -0.22
N LYS A 43 -5.36 -9.51 -0.35
CA LYS A 43 -6.72 -10.09 -0.28
C LYS A 43 -7.01 -10.94 -1.51
N PHE A 44 -6.03 -11.68 -2.00
CA PHE A 44 -6.24 -12.90 -2.76
C PHE A 44 -6.55 -13.99 -1.75
N THR A 45 -7.74 -13.92 -1.13
CA THR A 45 -8.41 -15.15 -0.72
C THR A 45 -8.64 -15.88 -2.03
N VAL A 46 -7.75 -16.82 -2.35
CA VAL A 46 -7.99 -17.82 -3.39
C VAL A 46 -9.26 -18.51 -2.94
N ARG A 47 -10.40 -18.11 -3.52
CA ARG A 47 -11.61 -18.91 -3.49
C ARG A 47 -11.32 -20.11 -4.38
N THR A 48 -10.68 -21.12 -3.82
CA THR A 48 -10.74 -22.49 -4.34
C THR A 48 -12.16 -22.98 -4.27
#